data_AF-A0A5J4UV18-F1
#
_entry.id   AF-A0A5J4UV18-F1
#
_cell.length_a   1.000
_cell.length_b   1.000
_cell.length_c   1.000
_cell.angle_alpha   90.00
_cell.angle_beta   90.00
_cell.angle_gamma   90.00
#
_symmetry.space_group_name_H-M   'P 1'
#
loop_
_entity.id
_entity.type
_entity.pdbx_description
1 polymer ?
#
loop_
_entity_poly.entity_id
_entity_poly.type
_entity_poly.pdbx_seq_one_letter_code
_entity_poly.pdbx_strand_id
1 'polypeptide(L)' 'MELPWIHSPILLLPAVLMKIKEEQIEAMIVAPLWPGQIWFTELVNENAQSLMLGWSNEILEPSISLIKKNLKLPPGK' A
#
# COMPACT_ATOMS: atom_id res chain seq x y z
N MET A 1 1.78 -23.33 -3.02
CA MET A 1 1.31 -22.64 -1.80
C MET A 1 0.65 -21.36 -2.28
N GLU A 2 -0.62 -21.15 -1.96
CA GLU A 2 -1.35 -19.93 -2.33
C GLU A 2 -1.24 -18.95 -1.16
N LEU A 3 -0.74 -17.73 -1.42
CA LEU A 3 -0.69 -16.67 -0.43
C LEU A 3 -1.92 -15.78 -0.56
N PRO A 4 -2.54 -15.34 0.56
CA PRO A 4 -3.61 -14.37 0.51
C PRO A 4 -3.13 -13.05 -0.09
N TRP A 5 -3.92 -12.49 -1.01
CA TRP A 5 -3.71 -11.16 -1.58
C TRP A 5 -4.53 -10.13 -0.82
N ILE A 6 -3.86 -9.17 -0.22
CA ILE A 6 -4.47 -8.16 0.63
C ILE A 6 -4.42 -6.80 -0.07
N HIS A 7 -5.60 -6.32 -0.45
CA HIS A 7 -5.83 -4.99 -0.99
C HIS A 7 -6.56 -4.15 0.06
N SER A 8 -5.80 -3.45 0.90
CA SER A 8 -6.36 -2.60 1.95
C SER A 8 -6.48 -1.14 1.48
N PRO A 9 -7.55 -0.42 1.86
CA PRO A 9 -7.56 1.03 1.76
C PRO A 9 -6.33 1.64 2.45
N ILE A 10 -5.73 2.69 1.87
CA ILE A 10 -4.48 3.28 2.38
C ILE A 10 -4.58 3.69 3.87
N LEU A 11 -5.74 4.19 4.29
CA LEU A 11 -6.00 4.58 5.69
C LEU A 11 -6.00 3.40 6.67
N LEU A 12 -6.22 2.17 6.18
CA LEU A 12 -6.27 0.95 6.97
C LEU A 12 -4.97 0.12 6.86
N LEU A 13 -4.03 0.51 6.00
CA LEU A 13 -2.74 -0.17 5.88
C LEU A 13 -2.01 -0.35 7.22
N PRO A 14 -1.92 0.67 8.11
CA PRO A 14 -1.25 0.48 9.41
C PRO A 14 -1.91 -0.62 10.26
N ALA A 15 -3.24 -0.62 10.35
CA ALA A 15 -3.97 -1.62 11.13
C ALA A 15 -3.85 -3.03 10.54
N VAL A 16 -3.85 -3.13 9.21
CA VAL A 16 -3.65 -4.39 8.50
C VAL A 16 -2.24 -4.93 8.72
N LEU A 17 -1.21 -4.09 8.61
CA LEU A 17 0.19 -4.49 8.86
C LEU A 17 0.39 -4.97 10.30
N MET A 18 -0.17 -4.25 11.27
CA MET A 18 -0.13 -4.65 12.67
C MET A 18 -0.72 -6.04 12.87
N LYS A 19 -1.89 -6.32 12.28
CA LYS A 19 -2.55 -7.61 12.40
C LYS A 19 -1.78 -8.74 11.71
N ILE A 20 -1.20 -8.48 10.53
CA ILE A 20 -0.35 -9.45 9.82
C ILE A 20 0.86 -9.84 10.66
N LYS A 21 1.48 -8.86 11.33
CA LYS A 21 2.60 -9.09 12.24
C LYS A 21 2.18 -9.87 13.49
N GLU A 22 1.10 -9.46 14.14
CA GLU A 22 0.57 -10.10 15.35
C GLU A 22 0.20 -11.57 15.10
N GLU A 23 -0.43 -11.85 13.97
CA GLU A 23 -0.90 -13.19 13.60
C GLU A 23 0.14 -13.99 12.79
N GLN A 24 1.32 -13.42 12.52
CA GLN A 24 2.40 -14.02 11.72
C GLN A 24 1.92 -14.54 10.35
N ILE A 25 1.08 -13.75 9.69
CA ILE A 25 0.49 -14.13 8.40
C ILE A 25 1.50 -13.88 7.28
N GLU A 26 1.76 -14.90 6.48
CA GLU A 26 2.43 -14.73 5.19
C GLU A 26 1.40 -14.29 4.14
N ALA A 27 1.54 -13.08 3.61
CA ALA A 27 0.59 -12.49 2.67
C ALA A 27 1.27 -11.60 1.63
N MET A 28 0.66 -11.47 0.46
CA MET A 28 1.04 -10.47 -0.53
C MET A 28 0.20 -9.21 -0.32
N ILE A 29 0.85 -8.11 0.05
CA ILE A 29 0.18 -6.81 0.26
C ILE A 29 0.42 -5.94 -0.96
N VAL A 30 -0.67 -5.39 -1.51
CA VAL A 30 -0.58 -4.37 -2.56
C VAL A 30 -0.79 -3.00 -1.94
N ALA A 31 0.26 -2.19 -1.95
CA ALA A 31 0.25 -0.84 -1.41
C ALA A 31 0.95 0.12 -2.40
N PRO A 32 0.57 1.41 -2.41
CA PRO A 32 1.29 2.40 -3.20
C PRO A 32 2.70 2.61 -2.64
N LEU A 33 3.64 2.96 -3.52
CA LEU A 33 4.96 3.44 -3.10
C LEU A 33 4.81 4.85 -2.52
N TRP A 34 4.90 5.00 -1.19
CA TRP A 34 4.80 6.29 -0.51
C TRP A 34 5.90 6.49 0.55
N PRO A 35 7.12 6.81 0.10
CA PRO A 35 8.20 7.21 0.99
C PRO A 35 7.78 8.43 1.81
N GLY A 36 8.02 8.38 3.12
CA GLY A 36 7.60 9.42 4.07
C GLY A 36 6.32 9.11 4.85
N GLN A 37 5.60 8.04 4.51
CA GLN A 37 4.56 7.49 5.38
C GLN A 37 5.15 6.48 6.37
N ILE A 38 4.68 6.51 7.62
CA ILE A 38 5.16 5.60 8.68
C ILE A 38 4.90 4.14 8.28
N TRP A 39 3.69 3.84 7.81
CA TRP A 39 3.31 2.50 7.37
C TRP A 39 4.16 1.97 6.21
N PHE A 40 4.73 2.86 5.38
CA PHE A 40 5.59 2.44 4.27
C PHE A 40 6.94 1.91 4.79
N THR A 41 7.49 2.56 5.81
CA THR A 41 8.72 2.09 6.45
C THR A 41 8.50 0.75 7.15
N GLU A 42 7.37 0.59 7.85
CA GLU A 42 6.98 -0.69 8.47
C GLU A 42 6.82 -1.79 7.43
N LEU A 43 6.11 -1.52 6.33
CA LEU A 43 5.94 -2.45 5.23
C LEU A 43 7.30 -2.89 4.66
N VAL A 44 8.24 -1.97 4.41
CA VAL A 44 9.56 -2.30 3.86
C VAL A 44 10.41 -3.10 4.85
N ASN A 45 10.34 -2.80 6.14
CA ASN A 45 11.14 -3.48 7.16
C ASN A 45 10.71 -4.93 7.40
N GLU A 46 9.40 -5.20 7.35
CA GLU A 46 8.85 -6.55 7.57
C GLU A 46 8.86 -7.41 6.30
N ASN A 47 9.08 -6.80 5.13
CA ASN A 47 8.95 -7.49 3.86
C ASN A 47 10.19 -8.30 3.48
N ALA A 48 9.99 -9.57 3.11
CA ALA A 48 11.05 -10.42 2.56
C ALA A 48 11.26 -10.20 1.05
N GLN A 49 10.22 -9.85 0.29
CA GLN A 49 10.27 -9.74 -1.18
C GLN A 49 9.27 -8.72 -1.73
N SER A 50 9.67 -7.91 -2.70
CA SER A 50 8.80 -6.91 -3.35
C SER A 50 8.75 -7.07 -4.86
N LEU A 51 7.62 -6.67 -5.45
CA LEU A 51 7.40 -6.59 -6.90
C LEU A 51 6.77 -5.25 -7.25
N MET A 52 7.35 -4.52 -8.21
CA MET A 52 6.76 -3.29 -8.75
C MET A 52 5.72 -3.64 -9.81
N LEU A 53 4.44 -3.30 -9.56
CA LEU A 53 3.34 -3.57 -10.50
C LEU A 53 3.22 -2.52 -11.60
N GLY A 54 3.68 -1.29 -11.37
CA GLY A 54 3.60 -0.15 -12.30
C GLY A 54 3.45 1.18 -11.55
N TRP A 55 3.29 2.29 -12.28
CA TRP A 55 3.24 3.61 -11.66
C TRP A 55 1.88 3.91 -11.03
N SER A 56 1.83 4.72 -9.97
CA SER A 56 0.58 5.01 -9.27
C SER A 56 -0.46 5.71 -10.14
N ASN A 57 -0.04 6.55 -11.09
CA ASN A 57 -0.90 7.19 -12.07
C ASN A 57 -1.40 6.25 -13.18
N GLU A 58 -0.79 5.07 -13.32
CA GLU A 58 -1.21 4.03 -14.27
C GLU A 58 -2.18 3.05 -13.62
N ILE A 59 -2.03 2.78 -12.31
CA ILE A 59 -2.75 1.73 -11.60
C ILE A 59 -3.88 2.25 -10.71
N LEU A 60 -3.70 3.42 -10.09
CA LEU A 60 -4.69 3.95 -9.14
C LEU A 60 -5.69 4.86 -9.82
N GLU A 61 -6.98 4.61 -9.57
CA GLU A 61 -8.03 5.55 -9.91
C GLU A 61 -8.09 6.70 -8.88
N PRO A 62 -8.04 7.97 -9.32
CA PRO A 62 -8.25 9.10 -8.42
C PRO A 62 -9.64 9.07 -7.80
N SER A 63 -9.75 9.34 -6.50
CA SER A 63 -11.06 9.45 -5.87
C SER A 63 -11.82 10.69 -6.40
N ILE A 64 -13.16 10.63 -6.40
CA ILE A 64 -14.03 11.76 -6.82
C ILE A 64 -13.67 13.05 -6.05
N SER A 65 -13.28 12.94 -4.79
CA SER A 65 -12.83 14.07 -3.96
C SER A 65 -11.52 14.69 -4.46
N LEU A 66 -10.54 13.87 -4.88
CA LEU A 66 -9.28 14.31 -5.49
C LEU A 66 -9.56 15.05 -6.81
N ILE A 67 -10.44 14.49 -7.65
CA ILE A 67 -10.85 15.08 -8.94
C ILE A 67 -11.51 16.45 -8.70
N LYS A 68 -12.49 16.53 -7.79
CA LYS A 68 -13.18 17.79 -7.46
C LYS A 68 -12.24 18.89 -6.97
N LYS A 69 -11.14 18.53 -6.33
CA LYS A 69 -10.16 19.48 -5.78
C LYS A 69 -9.00 19.77 -6.73
N ASN A 70 -9.00 19.23 -7.95
CA ASN A 70 -7.85 19.29 -8.88
C ASN A 70 -6.52 18.87 -8.22
N LEU A 71 -6.59 17.96 -7.25
CA LEU A 71 -5.42 17.45 -6.55
C LEU A 71 -4.88 16.26 -7.33
N LYS A 72 -3.57 16.28 -7.61
CA LYS A 72 -2.88 15.13 -8.19
C LYS A 72 -2.69 14.07 -7.12
N LEU A 73 -2.65 12.79 -7.52
CA LEU A 73 -2.10 11.75 -6.65
C LEU A 73 -0.69 12.19 -6.24
N PRO A 74 -0.35 12.17 -4.94
CA PRO A 74 0.99 12.50 -4.50
C PRO A 74 1.99 11.65 -5.28
N PRO A 75 3.03 12.27 -5.86
CA PRO A 75 4.04 11.51 -6.58
C PRO A 75 4.64 10.54 -5.58
N GLY A 76 4.50 9.24 -5.84
CA GLY A 76 5.31 8.24 -5.18
C GLY A 76 6.73 8.43 -5.67
N LYS A 77 7.45 9.40 -5.10
CA LYS A 77 8.89 9.59 -5.29
C LYS A 77 9.60 8.82 -4.20
#